data_AF-A0A948B785-F1
#
_entry.id   AF-A0A948B785-F1
#
_cell.length_a   1.000
_cell.length_b   1.000
_cell.length_c   1.000
_cell.angle_alpha   90.00
_cell.angle_beta   90.00
_cell.angle_gamma   90.00
#
_symmetry.space_group_name_H-M   'P 1'
#
loop_
_entity.id
_entity.type
_entity.pdbx_description
1 polymer ?
#
loop_
_entity_poly.entity_id
_entity_poly.type
_entity_poly.pdbx_seq_one_letter_code
_entity_poly.pdbx_strand_id
1 'polypeptide(L)'
;MFIFFVGILEMVVIATWTKFVSETQIVAGGIMTVINIMIWYYVLENVVEQIHNLSFVALYAAGCALGTMASTAYFRHAKRLQDKSVSHPAS
;
A
#
# COMPACT_ATOMS: atom_id res chain seq x y z
N MET A 1 15.39 -11.42 1.59
CA MET A 1 14.98 -10.33 2.52
C MET A 1 14.43 -9.11 1.80
N PHE A 2 15.04 -8.63 0.71
CA PHE A 2 14.54 -7.48 -0.04
C PHE A 2 13.04 -7.53 -0.40
N ILE A 3 12.54 -8.70 -0.80
CA ILE A 3 11.16 -8.89 -1.27
C ILE A 3 10.10 -8.72 -0.17
N PHE A 4 10.49 -8.94 1.10
CA PHE A 4 9.62 -8.64 2.23
C PHE A 4 9.33 -7.13 2.32
N PHE A 5 10.36 -6.30 2.16
CA PHE A 5 10.20 -4.84 2.15
C PHE A 5 9.45 -4.36 0.91
N VAL A 6 9.68 -5.01 -0.24
CA VAL A 6 8.92 -4.74 -1.47
C VAL A 6 7.44 -4.98 -1.25
N GLY A 7 7.03 -6.11 -0.65
CA GLY A 7 5.62 -6.39 -0.34
C GLY A 7 4.99 -5.39 0.64
N ILE A 8 5.76 -4.90 1.62
CA ILE A 8 5.28 -3.83 2.52
C ILE A 8 5.04 -2.53 1.73
N LEU A 9 6.05 -2.11 0.97
CA LEU A 9 6.02 -0.86 0.20
C LEU A 9 4.87 -0.89 -0.81
N GLU A 10 4.69 -2.00 -1.51
CA GLU A 10 3.62 -2.21 -2.48
C GLU A 10 2.25 -2.02 -1.85
N MET A 11 1.99 -2.64 -0.69
CA MET A 11 0.72 -2.49 0.01
C MET A 11 0.47 -1.06 0.47
N VAL A 12 1.52 -0.31 0.84
CA VAL A 12 1.40 1.12 1.17
C VAL A 12 1.07 1.97 -0.06
N VAL A 13 1.70 1.68 -1.20
CA VAL A 13 1.44 2.37 -2.47
C VAL A 13 0.01 2.11 -2.94
N ILE A 14 -0.45 0.85 -2.91
CA ILE A 14 -1.83 0.48 -3.26
C ILE A 14 -2.82 1.23 -2.36
N ALA A 15 -2.60 1.21 -1.04
CA ALA A 15 -3.54 1.84 -0.12
C ALA A 15 -3.59 3.37 -0.29
N THR A 16 -2.47 3.99 -0.68
CA THR A 16 -2.39 5.41 -1.03
C THR A 16 -3.11 5.71 -2.34
N TRP A 17 -2.91 4.89 -3.37
CA TRP A 17 -3.63 4.98 -4.64
C TRP A 17 -5.15 4.89 -4.46
N THR A 18 -5.63 3.93 -3.66
CA THR A 18 -7.06 3.77 -3.35
C THR A 18 -7.66 5.03 -2.72
N LYS A 19 -6.87 5.78 -1.95
CA LYS A 19 -7.31 7.06 -1.38
C LYS A 19 -7.40 8.15 -2.45
N PHE A 20 -6.38 8.29 -3.29
CA PHE A 20 -6.35 9.29 -4.37
C PHE A 20 -7.45 9.06 -5.42
N VAL A 21 -7.75 7.80 -5.75
CA VAL A 21 -8.84 7.49 -6.67
C VAL A 21 -10.21 7.80 -6.05
N SER A 22 -10.34 7.66 -4.73
CA SER A 22 -11.58 7.94 -3.98
C SER A 22 -11.85 9.44 -3.78
N GLU A 23 -10.80 10.27 -3.66
CA GLU A 23 -10.91 11.74 -3.53
C GLU A 23 -11.11 12.46 -4.89
N THR A 24 -11.59 11.74 -5.92
CA THR A 24 -11.99 12.25 -7.26
C THR A 24 -10.94 13.06 -8.03
N GLN A 25 -9.66 12.95 -7.68
CA GLN A 25 -8.56 13.52 -8.47
C GLN A 25 -8.27 12.65 -9.70
N ILE A 26 -9.08 12.79 -10.75
CA ILE A 26 -9.04 11.93 -11.96
C ILE A 26 -7.64 11.84 -12.58
N VAL A 27 -6.92 12.96 -12.66
CA VAL A 27 -5.56 13.01 -13.24
C VAL A 27 -4.53 12.36 -12.33
N ALA A 28 -4.56 12.65 -11.03
CA ALA A 28 -3.62 12.08 -10.07
C ALA A 28 -3.85 10.57 -9.87
N GLY A 29 -5.12 10.16 -9.80
CA GLY A 29 -5.53 8.75 -9.76
C GLY A 29 -5.04 7.98 -10.99
N GLY A 30 -5.20 8.55 -12.19
CA GLY A 30 -4.71 7.96 -13.43
C GLY A 30 -3.18 7.77 -13.47
N ILE A 31 -2.40 8.79 -13.12
CA ILE A 31 -0.94 8.69 -13.05
C ILE A 31 -0.50 7.63 -12.03
N MET A 32 -1.13 7.64 -10.85
CA MET A 32 -0.84 6.65 -9.82
C MET A 32 -1.24 5.23 -10.23
N THR A 33 -2.28 5.04 -11.04
CA THR A 33 -2.63 3.72 -11.62
C THR A 33 -1.52 3.19 -12.52
N VAL A 34 -0.95 4.03 -13.38
CA VAL A 34 0.15 3.62 -14.28
C VAL A 34 1.38 3.22 -13.46
N ILE A 35 1.74 4.01 -12.45
CA ILE A 35 2.84 3.70 -11.53
C ILE A 35 2.56 2.38 -10.79
N ASN A 36 1.33 2.19 -10.31
CA ASN A 36 0.93 0.98 -9.60
C ASN A 36 1.07 -0.28 -10.47
N ILE A 37 0.60 -0.24 -11.73
CA ILE A 37 0.74 -1.35 -12.68
C ILE A 37 2.21 -1.65 -12.97
N MET A 38 3.07 -0.64 -13.13
CA MET A 38 4.51 -0.87 -13.34
C MET A 38 5.17 -1.56 -12.14
N ILE A 39 4.84 -1.14 -10.92
CA ILE A 39 5.34 -1.77 -9.69
C ILE A 39 4.86 -3.22 -9.64
N TRP A 40 3.57 -3.46 -9.91
CA TRP A 40 2.99 -4.80 -9.94
C TRP A 40 3.66 -5.71 -10.96
N TYR A 41 3.92 -5.20 -12.16
CA TYR A 41 4.58 -5.97 -13.22
C TYR A 41 5.98 -6.43 -12.78
N TYR A 42 6.78 -5.52 -12.23
CA TYR A 42 8.11 -5.84 -11.71
C TYR A 42 8.05 -6.90 -10.60
N VAL A 43 7.11 -6.77 -9.67
CA VAL A 43 6.97 -7.74 -8.57
C VAL A 43 6.51 -9.09 -9.09
N LEU A 44 5.55 -9.13 -10.01
CA LEU A 44 5.07 -10.37 -10.64
C LEU A 44 6.20 -11.10 -11.36
N GLU A 45 7.03 -10.39 -12.14
CA GLU A 45 8.19 -10.98 -12.82
C GLU A 45 9.14 -11.63 -11.81
N ASN A 46 9.53 -10.90 -10.76
CA ASN A 46 10.40 -11.41 -9.71
C ASN A 46 9.80 -12.61 -8.94
N VAL A 47 8.49 -12.60 -8.68
CA VAL A 47 7.80 -13.68 -7.98
C VAL A 47 7.65 -14.91 -8.87
N VAL A 48 7.37 -14.73 -10.16
CA VAL A 48 7.22 -15.82 -11.13
C VAL A 48 8.57 -16.48 -11.42
N GLU A 49 9.65 -15.72 -11.55
CA GLU A 49 11.00 -16.27 -11.72
C GLU A 49 11.45 -17.14 -10.54
N GLN A 50 10.99 -16.81 -9.32
CA GLN A 50 11.36 -17.49 -8.08
C GLN A 50 10.26 -18.43 -7.57
N ILE A 51 9.28 -18.80 -8.41
CA ILE A 51 8.08 -19.56 -7.99
C ILE A 51 8.39 -20.93 -7.37
N HIS A 52 9.52 -21.54 -7.75
CA HIS A 52 10.00 -22.80 -7.16
C HIS A 52 10.51 -22.64 -5.72
N ASN A 53 10.74 -21.42 -5.26
CA ASN A 53 11.28 -21.12 -3.94
C ASN A 53 10.17 -20.66 -3.00
N LEU A 54 9.44 -21.61 -2.40
CA LEU A 54 8.30 -21.33 -1.50
C LEU A 54 8.65 -20.36 -0.37
N SER A 55 9.87 -20.39 0.15
CA SER A 55 10.33 -19.44 1.17
C SER A 55 10.34 -17.98 0.69
N PHE A 56 10.61 -17.76 -0.59
CA PHE A 56 10.60 -16.43 -1.22
C PHE A 56 9.17 -15.88 -1.29
N VAL A 57 8.23 -16.71 -1.76
CA VAL A 57 6.80 -16.37 -1.86
C VAL A 57 6.20 -16.14 -0.47
N ALA A 58 6.55 -16.98 0.51
CA ALA A 58 6.07 -16.83 1.88
C ALA A 58 6.57 -15.53 2.55
N LEU A 59 7.83 -15.15 2.33
CA LEU A 59 8.37 -13.88 2.83
C LEU A 59 7.70 -12.67 2.17
N TYR A 60 7.45 -12.74 0.87
CA TYR A 60 6.70 -11.70 0.17
C TYR A 60 5.26 -11.57 0.72
N ALA A 61 4.55 -12.69 0.87
CA ALA A 61 3.20 -12.71 1.45
C ALA A 61 3.18 -12.17 2.89
N ALA A 62 4.19 -12.49 3.71
CA ALA A 62 4.35 -11.93 5.05
C ALA A 62 4.57 -10.41 5.02
N GLY A 63 5.36 -9.91 4.07
CA GLY A 63 5.55 -8.48 3.83
C GLY A 63 4.25 -7.78 3.45
N CYS A 64 3.47 -8.38 2.55
CA CYS A 64 2.16 -7.89 2.15
C CYS A 64 1.16 -7.83 3.31
N ALA A 65 1.10 -8.88 4.13
CA ALA A 65 0.26 -8.92 5.32
C ALA A 65 0.63 -7.81 6.31
N LEU A 66 1.93 -7.64 6.58
CA LEU A 66 2.42 -6.59 7.46
C LEU A 66 2.16 -5.19 6.90
N GLY A 67 2.37 -4.98 5.59
CA GLY A 67 2.09 -3.73 4.91
C GLY A 67 0.62 -3.33 4.97
N THR A 68 -0.28 -4.30 4.84
CA THR A 68 -1.74 -4.09 4.99
C THR A 68 -2.12 -3.71 6.42
N MET A 69 -1.55 -4.40 7.41
CA MET A 69 -1.79 -4.07 8.82
C MET A 69 -1.26 -2.67 9.16
N ALA A 70 -0.05 -2.34 8.69
CA ALA A 70 0.59 -1.05 8.92
C ALA A 70 -0.18 0.10 8.25
N SER A 71 -0.59 -0.06 6.99
CA SER A 71 -1.37 0.96 6.28
C SER A 71 -2.74 1.15 6.93
N THR A 72 -3.42 0.08 7.33
CA THR A 72 -4.70 0.15 8.06
C THR A 72 -4.56 0.85 9.42
N ALA A 73 -3.50 0.53 10.17
CA ALA A 73 -3.20 1.19 11.43
C ALA A 73 -2.92 2.69 11.24
N TYR A 74 -2.14 3.05 10.23
CA TYR A 74 -1.84 4.43 9.86
C TYR A 74 -3.11 5.20 9.50
N PHE A 75 -3.98 4.64 8.66
CA PHE A 75 -5.26 5.27 8.30
C PHE A 75 -6.19 5.43 9.50
N ARG A 76 -6.25 4.44 10.40
CA ARG A 76 -6.98 4.56 11.67
C ARG A 76 -6.45 5.72 12.51
N HIS A 77 -5.14 5.91 12.56
CA HIS A 77 -4.54 6.98 13.34
C HIS A 77 -4.77 8.36 12.69
N ALA A 78 -4.60 8.47 11.38
CA ALA A 78 -4.91 9.69 10.63
C ALA A 78 -6.38 10.11 10.77
N LYS A 79 -7.31 9.14 10.72
CA LYS A 79 -8.75 9.40 10.89
C LYS A 79 -9.10 9.86 12.31
N ARG A 80 -8.45 9.33 13.35
CA ARG A 80 -8.62 9.81 14.74
C ARG A 80 -8.11 11.23 14.94
N LEU A 81 -7.03 11.62 14.27
CA LEU A 81 -6.51 12.99 14.36
C LEU A 81 -7.46 14.00 13.71
N GLN A 82 -8.07 13.65 12.57
CA GLN A 82 -9.14 14.47 11.99
C GLN A 82 -10.36 14.58 12.92
N ASP A 83 -10.82 13.46 13.50
CA ASP A 83 -11.97 13.44 14.42
C ASP A 83 -11.75 14.29 15.69
N LYS A 84 -10.51 14.30 16.22
CA LYS A 84 -10.14 15.14 17.37
C LYS A 84 -10.08 16.64 17.04
N SER A 85 -9.79 17.01 15.80
CA SER A 85 -9.78 18.42 15.35
C SER A 85 -11.19 18.99 15.13
N VAL A 86 -12.18 18.14 14.85
CA VAL A 86 -13.59 18.54 14.64
C VAL A 86 -14.35 18.66 15.98
N SER A 87 -13.93 17.92 17.01
CA SER A 87 -14.59 17.90 18.33
C SER A 87 -14.17 19.03 19.29
N HIS A 88 -13.14 19.80 18.97
CA HIS A 88 -12.83 21.07 19.61
C HIS A 88 -12.77 22.19 18.56
N PRO A 89 -13.91 22.73 18.09
CA PRO A 89 -13.89 24.04 17.48
C PRO A 89 -13.38 25.00 18.57
N ALA A 90 -12.32 25.74 18.26
CA ALA A 90 -11.79 26.78 19.14
C ALA A 90 -12.95 27.65 19.64
N SER A 91 -13.15 27.60 20.96
CA SER A 91 -14.12 28.39 21.72
C SER A 91 -13.92 29.88 21.53
#